data_AF-Q02B59-F1
#
_entry.id   AF-Q02B59-F1
#
_cell.length_a   1.000
_cell.length_b   1.000
_cell.length_c   1.000
_cell.angle_alpha   90.00
_cell.angle_beta   90.00
_cell.angle_gamma   90.00
#
_symmetry.space_group_name_H-M   'P 1'
#
loop_
_entity.id
_entity.type
_entity.pdbx_description
1 polymer ?
#
loop_
_entity_poly.entity_id
_entity_poly.type
_entity_poly.pdbx_seq_one_letter_code
_entity_poly.pdbx_strand_id
1 'polypeptide(L)'
;MQLPGGDNAIVEIAKLREYCLDPQHPRGRHKARVFAAALGLAQADAESLREALLGAAREADALVGESDEYGDRFTVDFGTRRRRG
;
A
#
# COMPACT_ATOMS: atom_id res chain seq x y z
N MET A 1 -7.22 -8.60 14.57
CA MET A 1 -7.04 -9.99 14.07
C MET A 1 -6.03 -9.94 12.94
N GLN A 2 -5.24 -10.97 12.69
CA GLN A 2 -4.34 -10.94 11.52
C GLN A 2 -5.13 -11.04 10.21
N LEU A 3 -4.59 -10.46 9.13
CA LEU A 3 -5.19 -10.52 7.80
C LEU A 3 -5.21 -11.98 7.29
N PRO A 4 -6.37 -12.53 6.91
CA PRO A 4 -6.43 -13.87 6.31
C PRO A 4 -5.55 -13.95 5.06
N GLY A 5 -4.62 -14.90 5.03
CA GLY A 5 -3.70 -15.10 3.90
C GLY A 5 -2.60 -14.04 3.77
N GLY A 6 -2.32 -13.25 4.83
CA GLY A 6 -1.30 -12.20 4.81
C GLY A 6 0.09 -12.62 4.30
N ASP A 7 0.52 -13.85 4.57
CA ASP A 7 1.79 -14.41 4.07
C ASP A 7 1.86 -14.48 2.55
N ASN A 8 0.72 -14.71 1.91
CA ASN A 8 0.54 -14.84 0.47
C ASN A 8 0.02 -13.53 -0.17
N ALA A 9 0.06 -12.41 0.55
CA ALA A 9 -0.40 -11.13 0.02
C ALA A 9 0.36 -10.73 -1.25
N ILE A 10 -0.39 -10.24 -2.24
CA ILE A 10 0.16 -9.79 -3.53
C ILE A 10 0.01 -8.27 -3.60
N VAL A 11 1.15 -7.59 -3.70
CA VAL A 11 1.22 -6.17 -4.02
C VAL A 11 2.00 -6.03 -5.32
N GLU A 12 1.30 -5.76 -6.41
CA GLU A 12 1.92 -5.54 -7.71
C GLU A 12 2.74 -4.24 -7.71
N ILE A 13 4.02 -4.35 -8.06
CA ILE A 13 4.92 -3.19 -8.07
C ILE A 13 4.46 -2.11 -9.06
N ALA A 14 3.90 -2.50 -10.20
CA ALA A 14 3.37 -1.56 -11.20
C ALA A 14 2.21 -0.72 -10.63
N LYS A 15 1.33 -1.31 -9.82
CA LYS A 15 0.24 -0.57 -9.16
C LYS A 15 0.75 0.49 -8.19
N LEU A 16 1.93 0.29 -7.60
CA LEU A 16 2.60 1.31 -6.79
C LEU A 16 3.33 2.32 -7.66
N ARG A 17 4.29 1.87 -8.48
CA ARG A 17 5.22 2.72 -9.24
C ARG A 17 4.51 3.52 -10.33
N GLU A 18 3.67 2.86 -11.12
CA GLU A 18 3.08 3.43 -12.34
C GLU A 18 1.68 4.00 -12.10
N TYR A 19 1.04 3.72 -10.97
CA TYR A 19 -0.29 4.26 -10.63
C TYR A 19 -0.29 5.10 -9.35
N CYS A 20 -0.04 4.50 -8.18
CA CYS A 20 -0.21 5.21 -6.90
C CYS A 20 0.83 6.32 -6.67
N LEU A 21 2.06 6.13 -7.15
CA LEU A 21 3.19 7.05 -6.93
C LEU A 21 3.58 7.83 -8.19
N ASP A 22 2.87 7.62 -9.31
CA ASP A 22 3.12 8.35 -10.54
C ASP A 22 2.33 9.67 -10.59
N PRO A 23 3.00 10.85 -10.53
CA PRO A 23 2.35 12.15 -10.66
C PRO A 23 1.82 12.42 -12.08
N GLN A 24 2.26 11.67 -13.09
CA GLN A 24 1.82 11.83 -14.48
C GLN A 24 0.61 10.93 -14.82
N HIS A 25 0.30 9.92 -14.01
CA HIS A 25 -0.79 9.00 -14.30
C HIS A 25 -2.16 9.73 -14.30
N PRO A 26 -2.99 9.57 -15.36
CA PRO A 26 -4.26 10.31 -15.53
C PRO A 26 -5.24 10.20 -14.36
N ARG A 27 -5.30 9.03 -13.71
CA ARG A 27 -6.09 8.80 -12.48
C ARG A 27 -5.25 8.80 -11.18
N GLY A 28 -4.05 8.23 -11.22
CA GLY A 28 -3.16 8.02 -10.08
C GLY A 28 -2.52 9.28 -9.50
N ARG A 29 -2.36 10.35 -10.29
CA ARG A 29 -1.68 11.60 -9.88
C ARG A 29 -2.16 12.18 -8.53
N HIS A 30 -3.44 12.03 -8.21
CA HIS A 30 -4.01 12.55 -6.96
C HIS A 30 -3.53 11.74 -5.74
N LYS A 31 -3.30 10.43 -5.90
CA LYS A 31 -2.69 9.57 -4.89
C LYS A 31 -1.21 9.92 -4.74
N ALA A 32 -0.49 10.07 -5.86
CA ALA A 32 0.92 10.44 -5.86
C ALA A 32 1.16 11.75 -5.09
N ARG A 33 0.29 12.75 -5.31
CA ARG A 33 0.33 14.01 -4.56
C ARG A 33 0.16 13.82 -3.04
N VAL A 34 -0.75 12.94 -2.60
CA VAL A 34 -0.95 12.68 -1.15
C VAL A 34 0.25 11.92 -0.58
N PHE A 35 0.74 10.89 -1.26
CA PHE A 35 1.94 10.15 -0.84
C PHE A 35 3.16 11.05 -0.71
N ALA A 36 3.39 11.93 -1.70
CA ALA A 36 4.48 12.88 -1.65
C ALA A 36 4.32 13.90 -0.52
N ALA A 37 3.12 14.48 -0.34
CA ALA A 37 2.88 15.52 0.65
C ALA A 37 2.90 14.99 2.10
N ALA A 38 2.32 13.82 2.35
CA ALA A 38 2.19 13.27 3.70
C ALA A 38 3.42 12.43 4.12
N LEU A 39 4.04 11.73 3.17
CA LEU A 39 5.07 10.72 3.47
C LEU A 39 6.39 10.95 2.73
N GLY A 40 6.45 11.90 1.78
CA GLY A 40 7.63 12.13 0.97
C GLY A 40 7.98 10.98 0.02
N LEU A 41 7.00 10.15 -0.35
CA LEU A 41 7.20 8.99 -1.23
C LEU A 41 6.93 9.36 -2.71
N ALA A 42 7.81 8.89 -3.60
CA ALA A 42 7.71 9.02 -5.04
C ALA A 42 7.92 7.66 -5.73
N GLN A 43 7.85 7.60 -7.07
CA GLN A 43 7.99 6.35 -7.84
C GLN A 43 9.24 5.52 -7.48
N ALA A 44 10.36 6.18 -7.13
CA ALA A 44 11.60 5.53 -6.72
C ALA A 44 11.47 4.78 -5.38
N ASP A 45 10.54 5.16 -4.50
CA ASP A 45 10.31 4.52 -3.21
C ASP A 45 9.32 3.34 -3.30
N ALA A 46 8.87 2.94 -4.50
CA ALA A 46 7.84 1.93 -4.71
C ALA A 46 8.20 0.55 -4.12
N GLU A 47 9.46 0.11 -4.22
CA GLU A 47 9.90 -1.17 -3.65
C GLU A 47 9.88 -1.13 -2.12
N SER A 48 10.40 -0.06 -1.52
CA SER A 48 10.36 0.14 -0.07
C SER A 48 8.92 0.19 0.47
N LEU A 49 8.01 0.84 -0.26
CA LEU A 49 6.59 0.84 0.08
C LEU A 49 5.97 -0.55 -0.05
N ARG A 50 6.35 -1.31 -1.09
CA ARG A 50 5.88 -2.68 -1.29
C ARG A 50 6.30 -3.59 -0.12
N GLU A 51 7.56 -3.51 0.31
CA GLU A 51 8.06 -4.25 1.47
C GLU A 51 7.27 -3.91 2.74
N ALA A 52 7.03 -2.62 2.99
CA ALA A 52 6.26 -2.18 4.15
C ALA A 52 4.80 -2.70 4.12
N LEU A 53 4.14 -2.66 2.96
CA LEU A 53 2.78 -3.18 2.77
C LEU A 53 2.71 -4.69 2.99
N LEU A 54 3.67 -5.45 2.46
CA LEU A 54 3.73 -6.90 2.63
C LEU A 54 4.03 -7.29 4.08
N GLY A 55 4.92 -6.56 4.75
CA GLY A 55 5.17 -6.75 6.19
C GLY A 55 3.92 -6.49 7.02
N ALA A 56 3.24 -5.37 6.77
CA ALA A 56 1.98 -5.03 7.45
C ALA A 56 0.89 -6.09 7.21
N ALA A 57 0.75 -6.61 5.99
CA ALA A 57 -0.21 -7.66 5.69
C ALA A 57 0.02 -8.95 6.49
N ARG A 58 1.28 -9.27 6.81
CA ARG A 58 1.64 -10.47 7.58
C ARG A 58 1.48 -10.29 9.08
N GLU A 59 1.91 -9.14 9.58
CA GLU A 59 2.19 -8.97 11.01
C GLU A 59 1.15 -8.12 11.73
N ALA A 60 0.51 -7.16 11.04
CA ALA A 60 -0.35 -6.18 11.69
C ALA A 60 -1.78 -6.69 11.88
N ASP A 61 -2.48 -6.05 12.82
CA ASP A 61 -3.90 -6.26 13.01
C ASP A 61 -4.71 -5.64 11.86
N ALA A 62 -5.57 -6.46 11.28
CA ALA A 62 -6.62 -6.10 10.36
C ALA A 62 -7.96 -5.91 11.08
N LEU A 63 -8.71 -4.94 10.59
CA LEU A 63 -10.10 -4.69 10.92
C LEU A 63 -10.98 -5.21 9.78
N VAL A 64 -12.01 -5.98 10.13
CA VAL A 64 -13.00 -6.48 9.17
C VAL A 64 -13.84 -5.31 8.66
N GLY A 65 -13.99 -5.23 7.34
CA GLY A 65 -14.82 -4.24 6.66
C GLY A 65 -16.06 -4.87 6.04
N GLU A 66 -16.41 -4.38 4.85
CA GLU A 66 -17.55 -4.86 4.08
C GLU A 66 -17.17 -6.12 3.28
N SER A 67 -18.13 -7.02 3.14
CA SER A 67 -18.06 -8.19 2.27
C SER A 67 -19.05 -8.01 1.13
N ASP A 68 -18.59 -8.18 -0.10
CA ASP A 68 -19.42 -8.10 -1.30
C ASP A 68 -19.12 -9.24 -2.29
N GLU A 69 -19.65 -9.16 -3.50
CA GLU A 69 -19.45 -10.16 -4.56
C GLU A 69 -17.98 -10.33 -4.99
N TYR A 70 -17.11 -9.35 -4.69
CA TYR A 70 -15.68 -9.36 -5.00
C TYR A 70 -14.83 -9.85 -3.82
N GLY A 71 -15.44 -10.18 -2.68
CA GLY A 71 -14.81 -10.76 -1.50
C GLY A 71 -14.89 -9.87 -0.26
N ASP A 72 -14.03 -10.16 0.71
CA ASP A 72 -14.00 -9.49 2.00
C ASP A 72 -12.97 -8.36 2.02
N ARG A 73 -13.41 -7.16 2.39
CA ARG A 73 -12.51 -6.03 2.59
C ARG A 73 -12.00 -5.99 4.02
N PHE A 74 -10.70 -5.84 4.17
CA PHE A 74 -10.03 -5.60 5.46
C PHE A 74 -9.24 -4.30 5.41
N THR A 75 -9.16 -3.62 6.54
CA THR A 75 -8.34 -2.41 6.72
C THR A 75 -7.20 -2.71 7.69
N VAL A 76 -5.97 -2.40 7.30
CA VAL A 76 -4.78 -2.54 8.14
C VAL A 76 -4.17 -1.16 8.32
N ASP A 77 -4.13 -0.69 9.56
CA ASP A 77 -3.41 0.52 9.93
C ASP A 77 -2.00 0.16 10.36
N PHE A 78 -1.00 0.76 9.71
CA PHE A 78 0.40 0.48 10.00
C PHE A 78 1.26 1.73 9.87
N GLY A 79 2.34 1.78 10.66
CA GLY A 79 3.35 2.82 10.55
C GLY A 79 4.38 2.47 9.48
N THR A 80 4.75 3.43 8.64
CA THR A 80 5.89 3.30 7.74
C THR A 80 6.87 4.45 7.94
N ARG A 81 8.17 4.15 7.88
CA ARG A 81 9.23 5.15 7.85
C ARG A 81 9.99 4.99 6.55
N ARG A 82 10.29 6.10 5.90
CA ARG A 82 11.23 6.12 4.80
C ARG A 82 12.60 5.68 5.33
N ARG A 83 13.14 4.55 4.83
CA ARG A 83 14.55 4.19 5.04
C ARG A 83 15.37 5.23 4.28
N ARG A 84 15.97 6.18 5.01
CA ARG A 84 16.97 7.07 4.41
C ARG A 84 18.20 6.22 4.11
N GLY A 85 18.46 5.98 2.83
CA GLY A 85 19.78 5.59 2.35
C GLY A 85 20.76 6.74 2.48
#